data_AF-A0AA51JMR0-F1
#
_entry.id   AF-A0AA51JMR0-F1
#
_cell.length_a   1.000
_cell.length_b   1.000
_cell.length_c   1.000
_cell.angle_alpha   90.00
_cell.angle_beta   90.00
_cell.angle_gamma   90.00
#
_symmetry.space_group_name_H-M   'P 1'
#
loop_
_entity.id
_entity.type
_entity.pdbx_description
1 polymer ?
#
loop_
_entity_poly.entity_id
_entity_poly.type
_entity_poly.pdbx_seq_one_letter_code
_entity_poly.pdbx_strand_id
1 'polypeptide(L)' 'DIGLECAGFLNSLGYPATVLVRSVPLRGFDQQMAGMVTNEMQEKGVVFHYKCIPLSVVKLESGQLKARWLNTETQ' A
#
# COMPACT_ATOMS: atom_id res chain seq x y z
N ASP A 1 8.34 6.82 -0.67
CA ASP A 1 7.96 8.22 -0.52
C ASP A 1 6.75 8.54 -1.39
N ILE A 2 6.95 8.73 -2.69
CA ILE A 2 5.90 9.00 -3.71
C ILE A 2 4.64 8.14 -3.54
N GLY A 3 4.77 6.82 -3.37
CA GLY A 3 3.62 5.93 -3.22
C GLY A 3 2.75 6.22 -1.97
N LEU A 4 3.35 6.71 -0.88
CA LEU A 4 2.63 7.04 0.35
C LEU A 4 1.90 8.38 0.19
N GLU A 5 2.54 9.37 -0.45
CA GLU A 5 1.92 10.66 -0.77
C GLU A 5 0.69 10.47 -1.66
N CYS A 6 0.81 9.69 -2.73
CA CYS A 6 -0.31 9.40 -3.63
C CYS A 6 -1.46 8.68 -2.89
N ALA A 7 -1.14 7.69 -2.05
CA ALA A 7 -2.16 6.99 -1.28
C ALA A 7 -2.88 7.92 -0.29
N GLY A 8 -2.14 8.79 0.39
CA GLY A 8 -2.71 9.77 1.32
C GLY A 8 -3.62 10.78 0.62
N PHE A 9 -3.18 11.33 -0.52
CA PHE A 9 -3.98 12.25 -1.34
C PHE A 9 -5.26 11.58 -1.87
N LEU A 10 -5.16 10.39 -2.46
CA LEU A 10 -6.32 9.66 -2.99
C LEU A 10 -7.34 9.38 -1.88
N ASN A 11 -6.86 8.93 -0.71
CA ASN A 11 -7.69 8.69 0.45
C ASN A 11 -8.38 9.98 0.95
N SER A 12 -7.67 11.11 0.98
CA SER A 12 -8.24 12.40 1.38
C SER A 12 -9.32 12.92 0.41
N LEU A 13 -9.29 12.48 -0.85
CA LEU A 13 -10.32 12.76 -1.85
C LEU A 13 -11.49 11.77 -1.80
N GLY A 14 -11.49 10.81 -0.88
CA GLY A 14 -12.54 9.80 -0.74
C GLY A 14 -12.36 8.59 -1.65
N TYR A 15 -11.21 8.44 -2.33
CA TYR A 15 -10.90 7.22 -3.07
C TYR A 15 -10.20 6.20 -2.17
N PRO A 16 -10.67 4.94 -2.10
CA PRO A 16 -10.01 3.93 -1.29
C PRO A 16 -8.60 3.65 -1.81
N ALA A 17 -7.63 3.63 -0.90
CA ALA A 17 -6.23 3.40 -1.24
C ALA A 17 -5.65 2.23 -0.42
N THR A 18 -4.97 1.33 -1.11
CA THR A 18 -4.23 0.21 -0.51
C THR A 18 -2.77 0.25 -0.95
N VAL A 19 -1.84 0.16 0.00
CA VAL A 19 -0.39 0.18 -0.24
C VAL A 19 0.18 -1.22 0.00
N LEU A 20 0.81 -1.79 -1.03
CA LEU A 20 1.61 -3.01 -0.91
C LEU A 20 3.06 -2.65 -0.59
N VAL A 21 3.56 -3.11 0.57
CA VAL A 21 4.93 -2.85 1.02
C VAL A 21 5.76 -4.12 0.84
N ARG A 22 6.77 -4.09 -0.03
CA ARG A 22 7.65 -5.26 -0.24
C ARG A 22 8.52 -5.59 0.96
N SER A 23 9.13 -4.58 1.60
CA SER A 23 10.10 -4.80 2.68
C SER A 23 9.85 -3.94 3.92
N VAL A 24 10.04 -2.62 3.79
CA VAL A 24 9.87 -1.59 4.83
C VAL A 24 9.40 -0.30 4.15
N PRO A 25 8.51 0.48 4.77
CA PRO A 25 8.13 1.80 4.27
C PRO A 25 9.30 2.78 4.37
N LEU A 26 9.36 3.75 3.46
CA LEU A 26 10.36 4.84 3.46
C LEU A 26 11.80 4.36 3.70
N ARG A 27 12.24 3.34 2.95
CA ARG A 27 13.62 2.84 3.03
C ARG A 27 14.61 4.01 2.83
N GLY A 28 15.56 4.14 3.76
CA GLY A 28 16.55 5.23 3.78
C GLY A 28 16.21 6.35 4.76
N PHE A 29 15.00 6.34 5.34
CA PHE A 29 14.59 7.24 6.43
C PHE A 29 14.68 6.54 7.79
N ASP A 30 14.60 7.34 8.84
CA ASP A 30 14.42 6.83 10.20
C ASP A 30 13.18 5.92 10.28
N GLN A 31 13.38 4.69 10.76
CA GLN A 31 12.35 3.66 10.72
C GLN A 31 11.29 3.83 11.81
N GLN A 32 11.62 4.50 12.92
CA GLN A 32 10.62 4.86 13.92
C GLN A 32 9.67 5.91 13.34
N MET A 33 10.21 6.94 12.69
CA MET A 33 9.42 7.96 12.02
C MET A 33 8.59 7.38 10.86
N ALA A 34 9.16 6.47 10.08
CA ALA A 34 8.42 5.78 9.02
C ALA A 34 7.23 5.00 9.58
N GLY A 35 7.40 4.34 10.74
CA GLY A 35 6.31 3.65 11.44
C GLY A 35 5.21 4.61 11.91
N MET A 36 5.56 5.77 12.46
CA MET A 36 4.58 6.78 12.86
C MET A 36 3.76 7.28 11.66
N VAL A 37 4.41 7.55 10.53
CA VAL A 37 3.73 7.98 9.29
C VAL A 37 2.77 6.90 8.80
N THR A 38 3.19 5.65 8.72
CA THR A 38 2.30 4.57 8.26
C THR A 38 1.14 4.31 9.21
N ASN A 39 1.36 4.41 10.53
CA ASN A 39 0.30 4.27 11.53
C ASN A 39 -0.77 5.36 11.36
N GLU A 40 -0.36 6.63 11.24
CA GLU A 40 -1.27 7.75 10.99
C GLU A 40 -2.07 7.57 9.68
N MET A 41 -1.43 7.07 8.62
CA MET A 41 -2.11 6.78 7.36
C MET A 41 -3.14 5.66 7.51
N GLN A 42 -2.81 4.61 8.28
CA GLN A 42 -3.74 3.52 8.59
C GLN A 42 -4.95 4.00 9.41
N GLU A 43 -4.73 4.86 10.41
CA GLU A 43 -5.79 5.48 11.20
C GLU A 43 -6.73 6.34 10.33
N LYS A 44 -6.19 6.96 9.27
CA LYS A 44 -6.96 7.72 8.27
C LYS A 44 -7.65 6.86 7.21
N GLY A 45 -7.49 5.54 7.24
CA GLY A 45 -8.20 4.60 6.37
C GLY A 45 -7.40 4.04 5.19
N VAL A 46 -6.11 4.39 5.06
CA VAL A 46 -5.25 3.76 4.04
C VAL A 46 -4.91 2.33 4.48
N VAL A 47 -5.17 1.35 3.63
CA VAL A 47 -4.88 -0.06 3.96
C VAL A 47 -3.44 -0.39 3.60
N PHE A 48 -2.74 -1.11 4.49
CA PHE A 48 -1.37 -1.58 4.24
C PHE A 48 -1.31 -3.11 4.22
N HIS A 49 -0.66 -3.66 3.20
CA HIS A 49 -0.25 -5.05 3.19
C HIS A 49 1.27 -5.14 3.13
N TYR A 50 1.86 -5.64 4.21
CA TYR A 50 3.29 -5.80 4.33
C TYR A 50 3.77 -7.11 3.70
N LYS A 51 5.06 -7.13 3.35
CA LYS A 51 5.76 -8.27 2.73
C LYS A 51 5.09 -8.79 1.48
N CYS A 52 4.52 -7.88 0.71
CA CYS A 52 3.75 -8.22 -0.49
C CYS A 52 4.55 -7.97 -1.77
N ILE A 53 4.54 -8.94 -2.68
CA ILE A 53 5.11 -8.82 -4.03
C ILE A 53 3.97 -8.96 -5.06
N PRO A 54 3.73 -7.96 -5.92
CA PRO A 54 2.73 -8.08 -6.97
C PRO A 54 3.13 -9.16 -7.99
N LEU A 55 2.16 -9.96 -8.42
CA LEU A 55 2.36 -11.07 -9.35
C LEU A 55 1.77 -10.79 -10.73
N SER A 56 0.55 -10.26 -10.79
CA SER A 56 -0.14 -10.03 -12.05
C SER A 56 -1.31 -9.08 -11.89
N VAL A 57 -1.67 -8.39 -12.96
CA VAL A 57 -2.91 -7.61 -13.08
C VAL A 57 -3.66 -8.09 -14.31
N VAL A 58 -4.96 -8.37 -14.17
CA VAL A 58 -5.83 -8.82 -15.26
C VAL A 58 -7.06 -7.91 -15.30
N LYS A 59 -7.44 -7.46 -16.49
CA LYS A 59 -8.69 -6.71 -16.70
C LYS A 59 -9.85 -7.69 -16.79
N LEU A 60 -10.85 -7.49 -15.95
CA LEU A 60 -12.08 -8.29 -15.94
C LEU A 60 -13.07 -7.78 -17.01
N GLU A 61 -14.06 -8.60 -17.34
CA GLU A 61 -15.16 -8.23 -18.23
C GLU A 61 -15.94 -7.01 -17.71
N SER A 62 -16.00 -6.82 -16.39
CA SER A 62 -16.59 -5.63 -15.75
C SER A 62 -15.79 -4.34 -15.96
N GLY A 63 -14.61 -4.41 -16.58
CA GLY A 63 -13.67 -3.30 -16.76
C GLY A 63 -12.75 -3.06 -15.56
N GLN A 64 -13.01 -3.68 -14.41
CA GLN A 64 -12.16 -3.58 -13.22
C GLN A 64 -10.84 -4.35 -13.38
N LEU A 65 -9.82 -3.95 -12.62
CA LEU A 65 -8.51 -4.62 -12.60
C LEU A 65 -8.42 -5.56 -11.39
N LYS A 66 -8.22 -6.85 -11.65
CA LYS A 66 -7.92 -7.85 -10.62
C LYS A 66 -6.40 -7.96 -10.45
N ALA A 67 -5.89 -7.39 -9.36
CA ALA A 67 -4.51 -7.56 -8.94
C ALA A 67 -4.33 -8.84 -8.12
N ARG A 68 -3.23 -9.56 -8.34
CA ARG A 68 -2.76 -10.64 -7.47
C ARG A 68 -1.40 -10.29 -6.93
N TRP A 69 -1.17 -10.63 -5.67
CA TRP A 69 0.11 -10.47 -5.00
C TRP A 69 0.36 -11.64 -4.05
N LEU A 70 1.60 -11.72 -3.59
CA LEU A 70 2.12 -12.77 -2.74
C LEU A 70 2.58 -12.18 -1.42
N ASN A 71 2.04 -12.64 -0.30
CA ASN A 71 2.58 -12.30 1.02
C ASN A 71 3.71 -13.28 1.36
N THR A 72 4.95 -12.81 1.37
CA THR A 72 6.14 -13.66 1.56
C THR A 72 6.33 -14.16 2.99
N GLU A 73 5.52 -13.72 3.96
CA GLU A 73 5.56 -14.23 5.35
C GLU A 73 4.51 -15.32 5.62
N THR A 74 3.38 -15.30 4.91
CA THR A 74 2.25 -16.21 5.16
C THR A 74 2.09 -17.27 4.06
N GLN A 75 3.11 -17.45 3.23
CA GLN A 75 3.14 -18.41 2.14
C GLN A 75 3.42 -19.83 2.60
#